data_AF-A0A380CTN1-F1
#
_entry.id   AF-A0A380CTN1-F1
#
_cell.length_a   1.000
_cell.length_b   1.000
_cell.length_c   1.000
_cell.angle_alpha   90.00
_cell.angle_beta   90.00
_cell.angle_gamma   90.00
#
_symmetry.space_group_name_H-M   'P 1'
#
loop_
_entity.id
_entity.type
_entity.pdbx_description
1 polymer ?
#
loop_
_entity_poly.entity_id
_entity_poly.type
_entity_poly.pdbx_seq_one_letter_code
_entity_poly.pdbx_strand_id
1 'polypeptide(L)'
;MNWGRFIALKHCNKNVILFDSTSKKVAIPIEMPLPRLMSEAIMLLSGLAPDFKVIDGKKYRVYENVIGIFTQNLFRLKLGQTPIDKTL
;
A
#
# COMPACT_ATOMS: atom_id res chain seq x y z
N MET A 1 16.39 3.88 3.07
CA MET A 1 15.87 2.58 3.55
C MET A 1 14.50 2.83 4.20
N ASN A 2 13.40 2.55 3.48
CA ASN A 2 12.04 2.99 3.90
C ASN A 2 11.41 2.14 5.04
N TRP A 3 12.07 1.06 5.45
CA TRP A 3 11.61 0.17 6.52
C TRP A 3 11.43 0.87 7.87
N GLY A 4 12.34 1.80 8.23
CA GLY A 4 12.26 2.51 9.52
C GLY A 4 10.97 3.29 9.71
N ARG A 5 10.39 3.83 8.63
CA ARG A 5 9.11 4.56 8.68
C ARG A 5 7.95 3.63 9.02
N PHE A 6 7.90 2.44 8.43
CA PHE A 6 6.86 1.44 8.74
C PHE A 6 7.03 0.86 10.14
N ILE A 7 8.26 0.73 10.64
CA ILE A 7 8.52 0.35 12.04
C ILE A 7 7.93 1.41 12.99
N ALA A 8 8.20 2.69 12.75
CA ALA A 8 7.63 3.78 13.55
C ALA A 8 6.09 3.80 13.50
N LEU A 9 5.49 3.65 12.30
CA LEU A 9 4.04 3.56 12.13
C LEU A 9 3.42 2.39 12.92
N LYS A 10 4.08 1.23 12.91
CA LYS A 10 3.67 0.07 13.70
C LYS A 10 3.69 0.38 15.19
N HIS A 11 4.74 1.00 15.72
CA HIS A 11 4.81 1.39 17.13
C HIS A 11 3.74 2.43 17.51
N CYS A 12 3.39 3.33 16.59
CA CYS A 12 2.33 4.32 16.80
C CYS A 12 0.91 3.79 16.52
N ASN A 13 0.76 2.51 16.15
CA ASN A 13 -0.50 1.90 15.71
C ASN A 13 -1.23 2.71 14.62
N LYS A 14 -0.48 3.25 13.66
CA LYS A 14 -1.02 4.05 12.54
C LYS A 14 -0.97 3.25 11.24
N ASN A 15 -2.14 3.08 10.63
CA ASN A 15 -2.29 2.47 9.31
C ASN A 15 -2.43 3.57 8.24
N VAL A 16 -1.67 3.44 7.15
CA VAL A 16 -1.64 4.47 6.08
C VAL A 16 -1.93 3.91 4.69
N ILE A 17 -1.92 2.59 4.54
CA ILE A 17 -2.21 1.90 3.27
C ILE A 17 -3.72 1.81 3.12
N LEU A 18 -4.23 2.23 1.97
CA LEU A 18 -5.63 2.07 1.60
C LEU A 18 -5.78 0.87 0.67
N PHE A 19 -6.88 0.14 0.82
CA PHE A 19 -7.25 -0.95 -0.07
C PHE A 19 -8.70 -0.78 -0.49
N ASP A 20 -8.96 -0.87 -1.79
CA ASP A 20 -10.30 -0.96 -2.34
C ASP A 20 -10.60 -2.42 -2.65
N SER A 21 -11.43 -3.03 -1.83
CA SER A 21 -11.86 -4.42 -2.01
C SER A 21 -12.72 -4.64 -3.26
N THR A 22 -13.45 -3.61 -3.71
CA THR A 22 -14.38 -3.67 -4.85
C THR A 22 -13.60 -3.60 -6.16
N SER A 23 -12.71 -2.61 -6.28
CA SER A 23 -11.92 -2.40 -7.49
C SER A 23 -10.55 -3.11 -7.48
N LYS A 24 -10.22 -3.82 -6.38
CA LYS A 24 -8.94 -4.52 -6.15
C LYS A 24 -7.73 -3.60 -6.32
N LYS A 25 -7.81 -2.40 -5.75
CA LYS A 25 -6.74 -1.39 -5.82
C LYS A 25 -6.08 -1.20 -4.47
N VAL A 26 -4.78 -0.96 -4.48
CA VAL A 26 -4.02 -0.56 -3.28
C VAL A 26 -3.49 0.84 -3.50
N ALA A 27 -3.75 1.75 -2.56
CA ALA A 27 -3.15 3.07 -2.56
C ALA A 27 -2.13 3.21 -1.42
N ILE A 28 -0.90 3.56 -1.80
CA ILE A 28 0.24 3.78 -0.89
C ILE A 28 0.61 5.27 -0.93
N PRO A 29 0.70 5.97 0.22
CA PRO A 29 1.08 7.38 0.25
C PRO A 29 2.46 7.61 -0.37
N ILE A 30 2.63 8.68 -1.15
CA ILE A 30 3.93 9.03 -1.76
C ILE A 30 4.95 9.40 -0.68
N GLU A 31 4.50 10.00 0.41
CA GLU A 31 5.32 10.38 1.56
C GLU A 31 5.82 9.17 2.36
N MET A 32 5.12 8.03 2.23
CA MET A 32 5.43 6.75 2.88
C MET A 32 5.55 5.63 1.85
N PRO A 33 6.52 5.72 0.93
CA PRO A 33 6.64 4.74 -0.14
C PRO A 33 7.10 3.40 0.43
N LEU A 34 6.60 2.31 -0.16
CA LEU A 34 7.01 0.96 0.20
C LEU A 34 8.53 0.76 0.08
N PRO A 35 9.11 -0.19 0.82
CA PRO A 35 10.41 -0.75 0.48
C PRO A 35 10.46 -1.19 -0.98
N ARG A 36 11.57 -0.91 -1.66
CA ARG A 36 11.74 -1.11 -3.11
C ARG A 36 11.27 -2.49 -3.59
N LEU A 37 11.75 -3.56 -2.98
CA LEU A 37 11.40 -4.93 -3.37
C LEU A 37 9.90 -5.23 -3.23
N MET A 38 9.22 -4.62 -2.26
CA MET A 38 7.76 -4.79 -2.13
C MET A 38 7.01 -4.01 -3.21
N SER A 39 7.45 -2.80 -3.53
CA SER A 39 6.88 -2.03 -4.64
C SER A 39 7.05 -2.78 -5.96
N GLU A 40 8.22 -3.36 -6.22
CA GLU A 40 8.50 -4.16 -7.41
C GLU A 40 7.65 -5.43 -7.43
N ALA A 41 7.52 -6.15 -6.30
CA ALA A 41 6.68 -7.34 -6.21
C ALA A 41 5.20 -7.03 -6.51
N ILE A 42 4.65 -5.96 -5.95
CA ILE A 42 3.26 -5.57 -6.22
C ILE A 42 3.08 -5.16 -7.69
N MET A 43 4.05 -4.43 -8.25
CA MET A 43 4.01 -4.04 -9.67
C MET A 43 4.09 -5.25 -10.62
N LEU A 44 4.89 -6.26 -10.27
CA LEU A 44 4.94 -7.53 -11.02
C LEU A 44 3.61 -8.28 -10.95
N LEU A 45 2.97 -8.29 -9.78
CA LEU A 45 1.69 -8.96 -9.57
C LEU A 45 0.51 -8.22 -10.22
N SER A 46 0.55 -6.88 -10.25
CA SER A 46 -0.45 -6.08 -10.97
C SER A 46 -0.32 -6.20 -12.47
N GLY A 47 0.91 -6.43 -12.98
CA GLY A 47 1.25 -6.39 -14.40
C GLY A 47 1.24 -4.98 -14.99
N LEU A 48 1.08 -3.96 -14.15
CA LEU A 48 0.88 -2.56 -14.53
C LEU A 48 1.75 -1.65 -13.67
N ALA A 49 2.27 -0.58 -14.28
CA ALA A 49 2.89 0.51 -13.52
C ALA A 49 1.83 1.18 -12.61
N PRO A 50 2.23 1.66 -11.42
CA PRO A 50 1.28 2.33 -10.54
C PRO A 50 0.91 3.71 -11.07
N ASP A 51 -0.36 4.07 -10.90
CA ASP A 51 -0.88 5.41 -11.18
C ASP A 51 -0.64 6.35 -10.00
N PHE A 52 -0.78 7.65 -10.25
CA PHE A 52 -0.74 8.68 -9.22
C PHE A 52 -2.13 9.30 -9.05
N LYS A 53 -2.65 9.26 -7.83
CA LYS A 53 -3.94 9.88 -7.47
C LYS A 53 -3.82 10.77 -6.24
N VAL A 54 -4.69 11.77 -6.14
CA VAL A 54 -4.91 12.56 -4.92
C VAL A 54 -6.19 12.06 -4.25
N ILE A 55 -6.10 11.62 -2.99
CA ILE A 55 -7.22 11.11 -2.19
C ILE A 55 -7.22 11.91 -0.87
N ASP A 56 -8.34 12.55 -0.55
CA ASP A 56 -8.49 13.45 0.62
C ASP A 56 -7.35 14.48 0.76
N GLY A 57 -6.90 15.07 -0.36
CA GLY A 57 -5.82 16.05 -0.37
C GLY A 57 -4.40 15.46 -0.18
N LYS A 58 -4.24 14.14 -0.07
CA LYS A 58 -2.95 13.46 0.02
C LYS A 58 -2.62 12.71 -1.27
N LYS A 59 -1.34 12.60 -1.61
CA LYS A 59 -0.90 11.97 -2.85
C LYS A 59 -0.60 10.49 -2.63
N TYR A 60 -1.08 9.65 -3.53
CA TYR A 60 -0.93 8.21 -3.46
C TYR A 60 -0.41 7.63 -4.77
N ARG A 61 0.38 6.55 -4.66
CA ARG A 61 0.60 5.58 -5.72
C ARG A 61 -0.46 4.51 -5.66
N VAL A 62 -1.19 4.32 -6.74
CA VAL A 62 -2.28 3.36 -6.84
C VAL A 62 -1.83 2.19 -7.70
N TYR A 63 -1.88 1.00 -7.14
CA TYR A 63 -1.59 -0.25 -7.82
C TYR A 63 -2.93 -0.93 -8.12
N GLU A 64 -3.15 -1.29 -9.38
CA GLU A 64 -4.36 -1.98 -9.83
C GLU A 64 -4.21 -3.50 -9.77
N ASN A 65 -5.34 -4.22 -9.88
CA ASN A 65 -5.38 -5.68 -9.99
C ASN A 65 -4.60 -6.44 -8.90
N VAL A 66 -4.58 -5.89 -7.68
CA VAL A 66 -3.78 -6.50 -6.62
C VAL A 66 -4.60 -7.52 -5.85
N ILE A 67 -4.14 -8.77 -5.82
CA ILE A 67 -4.81 -9.88 -5.14
C ILE A 67 -4.90 -9.58 -3.63
N GLY A 68 -6.12 -9.40 -3.13
CA GLY A 68 -6.39 -8.95 -1.76
C GLY A 68 -5.73 -9.81 -0.66
N ILE A 69 -5.68 -11.14 -0.84
CA ILE A 69 -5.05 -12.04 0.14
C ILE A 69 -3.53 -11.81 0.21
N PHE A 70 -2.88 -11.59 -0.94
CA PHE A 70 -1.44 -11.37 -1.00
C PHE A 70 -1.07 -10.03 -0.36
N THR A 71 -1.79 -8.96 -0.69
CA THR A 71 -1.56 -7.63 -0.11
C THR A 71 -1.81 -7.60 1.37
N GLN A 72 -2.92 -8.18 1.83
CA GLN A 72 -3.21 -8.26 3.26
C GLN A 72 -2.10 -9.01 4.01
N ASN A 73 -1.64 -10.15 3.50
CA ASN A 73 -0.57 -10.91 4.14
C ASN A 73 0.78 -10.18 4.10
N LEU A 74 1.15 -9.59 2.95
CA LEU A 74 2.39 -8.85 2.80
C LEU A 74 2.43 -7.65 3.75
N PHE A 75 1.37 -6.83 3.76
CA PHE A 75 1.31 -5.63 4.57
C PHE A 75 1.21 -5.94 6.06
N ARG A 76 0.39 -6.93 6.44
CA ARG A 76 0.23 -7.30 7.85
C ARG A 76 1.50 -7.95 8.41
N LEU A 77 2.02 -8.98 7.74
CA LEU A 77 3.13 -9.78 8.28
C LEU A 77 4.48 -9.08 8.18
N LYS A 78 4.70 -8.25 7.14
CA LYS A 78 6.00 -7.62 6.91
C LYS A 78 6.06 -6.15 7.31
N LEU A 79 4.96 -5.40 7.19
CA LEU A 79 4.94 -3.96 7.51
C LEU A 79 4.18 -3.65 8.79
N GLY A 80 3.45 -4.61 9.36
CA GLY A 80 2.56 -4.35 10.51
C GLY A 80 1.46 -3.35 10.16
N GLN A 81 1.00 -3.34 8.91
CA GLN A 81 -0.05 -2.47 8.41
C GLN A 81 -1.32 -3.29 8.15
N THR A 82 -2.44 -2.81 8.67
CA THR A 82 -3.77 -3.30 8.30
C THR A 82 -4.35 -2.32 7.27
N PRO A 83 -4.53 -2.72 6.00
CA PRO A 83 -5.09 -1.83 4.99
C PRO A 83 -6.47 -1.32 5.38
N ILE A 84 -6.69 -0.02 5.20
CA ILE A 84 -7.98 0.63 5.48
C ILE A 84 -8.85 0.45 4.25
N ASP A 85 -10.02 -0.18 4.41
CA ASP A 85 -10.98 -0.37 3.31
C ASP A 85 -11.57 0.99 2.90
N LYS A 86 -11.36 1.38 1.64
CA LYS A 86 -11.84 2.65 1.09
C LYS A 86 -12.01 2.50 -0.42
N THR A 87 -13.11 3.03 -0.94
CA THR A 87 -13.37 3.09 -2.39
C THR A 87 -12.44 4.10 -3.06
N LEU A 88 -11.73 3.71 -4.13
CA LEU A 88 -10.60 4.43 -4.77
C LEU A 88 -10.82 4.81 -6.25
#